data_AF-A0A1Q7GZM9-F1
#
_entry.id   AF-A0A1Q7GZM9-F1
#
_cell.length_a   1.000
_cell.length_b   1.000
_cell.length_c   1.000
_cell.angle_alpha   90.00
_cell.angle_beta   90.00
_cell.angle_gamma   90.00
#
_symmetry.space_group_name_H-M   'P 1'
#
loop_
_entity.id
_entity.type
_entity.pdbx_description
1 polymer ?
#
loop_
_entity_poly.entity_id
_entity_poly.type
_entity_poly.pdbx_seq_one_letter_code
_entity_poly.pdbx_strand_id
1 'polypeptide(L)'
;MLVVDHTQERQARKVRKGNLFLAVFAAFAFFVQPVRGVRVQAVSQHDKPQLPKSQVPDLGRPTRVTDDQPVFSFDEYFLGRWTFEWEAPEGVLGPAGTIKGSIVYKRVDDAGGPFYEAVTTATGPGGPITIKESIAYRKEGKTAARWITDSRGYSYQQIAPVGGDLGGYFNLYYEGSPFTLKGKTIRIKNALRLTSPLRYRNAVTVSIDGGPFVNYGSAWFEKNVSGSTR
;
A
#
# COMPACT_ATOMS: atom_id res chain seq x y z
N MET A 1 -66.67 10.56 -14.02
CA MET A 1 -67.10 10.78 -12.62
C MET A 1 -66.01 10.16 -11.74
N LEU A 2 -65.14 10.88 -11.04
CA LEU A 2 -65.12 12.28 -10.64
C LEU A 2 -63.64 12.72 -10.57
N VAL A 3 -63.35 13.85 -11.22
CA VAL A 3 -62.13 14.64 -11.12
C VAL A 3 -62.23 15.48 -9.84
N VAL A 4 -61.17 15.61 -9.04
CA VAL A 4 -60.85 16.88 -8.35
C VAL A 4 -59.34 17.02 -8.18
N ASP A 5 -58.79 17.91 -8.99
CA ASP A 5 -57.61 18.74 -8.70
C ASP A 5 -58.12 20.00 -7.98
N HIS A 6 -57.45 20.42 -6.89
CA HIS A 6 -57.47 21.81 -6.43
C HIS A 6 -56.17 22.08 -5.65
N THR A 7 -55.19 22.85 -6.15
CA THR A 7 -55.19 24.30 -6.46
C THR A 7 -54.76 25.17 -5.27
N GLN A 8 -53.63 25.85 -5.47
CA GLN A 8 -53.27 27.22 -5.01
C GLN A 8 -52.90 27.44 -3.53
N GLU A 9 -52.09 28.41 -3.11
CA GLU A 9 -51.13 29.39 -3.67
C GLU A 9 -50.77 30.29 -2.46
N ARG A 10 -49.80 31.20 -2.61
CA ARG A 10 -49.45 32.37 -1.74
C ARG A 10 -48.38 32.12 -0.68
N GLN A 11 -47.41 33.00 -0.45
CA GLN A 11 -46.98 34.23 -1.12
C GLN A 11 -45.54 34.58 -0.68
N ALA A 12 -44.93 35.45 -1.47
CA ALA A 12 -43.58 35.97 -1.38
C ALA A 12 -43.25 36.79 -0.11
N ARG A 13 -41.95 36.88 0.21
CA ARG A 13 -41.37 38.12 0.76
C ARG A 13 -39.95 38.34 0.23
N LYS A 14 -39.83 39.35 -0.63
CA LYS A 14 -38.60 40.03 -1.06
C LYS A 14 -38.43 41.30 -0.22
N VAL A 15 -37.29 42.01 -0.38
CA VAL A 15 -36.90 43.36 0.12
C VAL A 15 -35.84 43.25 1.25
N ARG A 16 -34.65 43.90 1.25
CA ARG A 16 -34.14 45.22 0.79
C ARG A 16 -32.59 45.12 0.65
N LYS A 17 -31.89 45.55 -0.42
CA LYS A 17 -31.26 46.89 -0.69
C LYS A 17 -30.75 47.62 0.57
N GLY A 18 -29.53 48.16 0.68
CA GLY A 18 -28.41 48.44 -0.22
C GLY A 18 -27.47 49.49 0.44
N ASN A 19 -26.49 49.99 -0.32
CA ASN A 19 -25.69 51.24 -0.13
C ASN A 19 -24.47 51.12 0.85
N LEU A 20 -23.28 51.70 0.63
CA LEU A 20 -22.83 52.74 -0.31
C LEU A 20 -21.30 53.02 -0.23
N PHE A 21 -20.71 53.50 -1.34
CA PHE A 21 -19.52 54.38 -1.56
C PHE A 21 -18.19 54.11 -0.81
N LEU A 22 -17.00 54.27 -1.41
CA LEU A 22 -16.44 55.55 -1.87
C LEU A 22 -15.18 55.34 -2.75
N ALA A 23 -15.01 56.21 -3.74
CA ALA A 23 -13.84 56.32 -4.61
C ALA A 23 -12.64 56.97 -3.88
N VAL A 24 -11.41 56.61 -4.26
CA VAL A 24 -10.20 57.32 -3.82
C VAL A 24 -9.33 57.68 -5.03
N PHE A 25 -8.89 58.93 -4.99
CA PHE A 25 -8.09 59.68 -5.95
C PHE A 25 -6.68 59.15 -6.18
N ALA A 26 -6.16 59.40 -7.38
CA ALA A 26 -4.76 59.27 -7.74
C ALA A 26 -3.90 60.36 -7.08
N ALA A 27 -2.72 59.98 -6.59
CA ALA A 27 -1.63 60.90 -6.29
C ALA A 27 -0.29 60.24 -6.64
N PHE A 28 0.46 60.89 -7.53
CA PHE A 28 1.84 60.59 -7.89
C PHE A 28 2.75 60.81 -6.68
N ALA A 29 3.55 59.80 -6.33
CA ALA A 29 4.65 59.94 -5.38
C ALA A 29 5.95 59.46 -6.04
N PHE A 30 6.92 60.37 -6.11
CA PHE A 30 8.31 60.11 -6.48
C PHE A 30 8.94 59.10 -5.51
N PHE A 31 9.38 57.94 -6.02
CA PHE A 31 10.19 57.00 -5.26
C PHE A 31 11.67 57.35 -5.40
N VAL A 32 12.30 57.76 -4.29
CA VAL A 32 13.75 57.71 -4.09
C VAL A 32 14.14 56.24 -3.94
N GLN A 33 15.06 55.75 -4.77
CA GLN A 33 15.56 54.37 -4.68
C GLN A 33 16.53 54.22 -3.50
N PRO A 34 16.32 53.28 -2.55
CA PRO A 34 17.38 52.85 -1.67
C PRO A 34 18.34 51.90 -2.42
N VAL A 35 19.64 52.10 -2.17
CA VAL A 35 20.77 51.32 -2.67
C VAL A 35 20.51 49.82 -2.45
N ARG A 36 20.68 49.02 -3.51
CA ARG A 36 20.63 47.55 -3.48
C ARG A 36 21.65 47.01 -2.48
N GLY A 37 21.19 46.63 -1.30
CA GLY A 37 21.90 45.67 -0.46
C GLY A 37 21.90 44.31 -1.15
N VAL A 38 23.08 43.68 -1.25
CA VAL A 38 23.23 42.31 -1.73
C VAL A 38 22.40 41.40 -0.82
N ARG A 39 21.26 40.92 -1.32
CA ARG A 39 20.48 39.87 -0.67
C ARG A 39 21.27 38.58 -0.85
N VAL A 40 21.99 38.17 0.19
CA VAL A 40 22.52 36.80 0.27
C VAL A 40 21.31 35.88 0.22
N GLN A 41 21.10 35.21 -0.91
CA GLN A 41 20.10 34.16 -1.01
C GLN A 41 20.50 33.08 -0.01
N ALA A 42 19.68 32.90 1.02
CA ALA A 42 19.76 31.73 1.87
C ALA A 42 19.61 30.50 0.96
N VAL A 43 20.67 29.71 0.88
CA VAL A 43 20.67 28.43 0.17
C VAL A 43 19.58 27.59 0.82
N SER A 44 18.54 27.26 0.04
CA SER A 44 17.48 26.34 0.44
C SER A 44 18.13 25.06 0.91
N GLN A 45 18.03 24.82 2.22
CA GLN A 45 18.44 23.60 2.89
C GLN A 45 17.73 22.46 2.16
N HIS A 46 18.46 21.72 1.32
CA HIS A 46 17.93 20.53 0.68
C HIS A 46 17.46 19.62 1.81
N ASP A 47 16.16 19.33 1.85
CA ASP A 47 15.60 18.29 2.70
C ASP A 47 16.38 17.02 2.41
N LYS A 48 17.28 16.65 3.33
CA LYS A 48 17.95 15.36 3.27
C LYS A 48 16.84 14.30 3.23
N PRO A 49 16.84 13.36 2.27
CA PRO A 49 15.86 12.29 2.24
C PRO A 49 15.78 11.66 3.62
N GLN A 50 14.61 11.75 4.26
CA GLN A 50 14.44 11.19 5.58
C GLN A 50 14.64 9.68 5.46
N LEU A 51 15.67 9.16 6.15
CA LEU A 51 15.93 7.73 6.16
C LEU A 51 14.66 7.00 6.61
N PRO A 52 14.32 5.86 5.99
CA PRO A 52 13.15 5.09 6.39
C PRO A 52 13.21 4.77 7.88
N LYS A 53 12.12 5.04 8.61
CA LYS A 53 12.06 4.74 10.04
C LYS A 53 12.17 3.22 10.24
N SER A 54 12.99 2.83 11.22
CA SER A 54 13.03 1.44 11.68
C SER A 54 11.65 1.00 12.15
N GLN A 55 11.33 -0.29 12.00
CA GLN A 55 10.14 -0.88 12.61
C GLN A 55 10.31 -1.14 14.11
N VAL A 56 11.54 -0.99 14.63
CA VAL A 56 11.86 -1.08 16.06
C VAL A 56 11.89 0.33 16.66
N PRO A 57 11.18 0.57 17.78
CA PRO A 57 11.39 1.77 18.57
C PRO A 57 12.83 1.90 19.06
N ASP A 58 13.43 3.08 18.93
CA ASP A 58 14.75 3.34 19.52
C ASP A 58 14.62 3.40 21.05
N LEU A 59 15.36 2.53 21.75
CA LEU A 59 15.37 2.45 23.20
C LEU A 59 16.48 3.31 23.84
N GLY A 60 17.29 4.00 23.04
CA GLY A 60 18.44 4.80 23.49
C GLY A 60 19.55 3.97 24.16
N ARG A 61 19.48 2.64 24.02
CA ARG A 61 20.41 1.66 24.60
C ARG A 61 20.49 0.42 23.69
N PRO A 62 21.57 -0.38 23.78
CA PRO A 62 21.59 -1.70 23.15
C PRO A 62 20.43 -2.59 23.60
N THR A 63 19.88 -3.33 22.66
CA THR A 63 18.82 -4.32 22.87
C THR A 63 19.22 -5.39 23.89
N ARG A 64 18.29 -5.77 24.76
CA ARG A 64 18.44 -6.82 25.79
C ARG A 64 17.51 -7.98 25.51
N VAL A 65 17.89 -9.18 25.94
CA VAL A 65 17.09 -10.41 25.76
C VAL A 65 15.71 -10.37 26.44
N THR A 66 15.53 -9.47 27.41
CA THR A 66 14.29 -9.24 28.14
C THR A 66 13.46 -8.08 27.58
N ASP A 67 13.91 -7.43 26.51
CA ASP A 67 13.13 -6.36 25.89
C ASP A 67 11.90 -6.96 25.21
N ASP A 68 10.79 -6.21 25.21
CA ASP A 68 9.59 -6.62 24.50
C ASP A 68 9.84 -6.64 23.00
N GLN A 69 9.40 -7.72 22.36
CA GLN A 69 9.46 -7.83 20.91
C GLN A 69 8.58 -6.75 20.27
N PRO A 70 9.11 -5.94 19.34
CA PRO A 70 8.32 -5.00 18.57
C PRO A 70 7.13 -5.69 17.89
N VAL A 71 5.98 -5.02 17.93
CA VAL A 71 4.78 -5.55 17.28
C VAL A 71 4.76 -5.09 15.83
N PHE A 72 4.54 -6.03 14.91
CA PHE A 72 4.44 -5.72 13.49
C PHE A 72 3.29 -4.73 13.22
N SER A 73 3.57 -3.70 12.45
CA SER A 73 2.58 -2.74 11.95
C SER A 73 2.36 -2.95 10.45
N PHE A 74 1.19 -3.45 10.08
CA PHE A 74 0.84 -3.63 8.67
C PHE A 74 0.71 -2.28 7.95
N ASP A 75 0.16 -1.26 8.62
CA ASP A 75 0.01 0.10 8.09
C ASP A 75 1.34 0.70 7.67
N GLU A 76 2.29 0.74 8.62
CA GLU A 76 3.58 1.38 8.41
C GLU A 76 4.39 0.65 7.34
N TYR A 77 4.31 -0.69 7.35
CA TYR A 77 5.07 -1.50 6.43
C TYR A 77 4.46 -1.53 5.03
N PHE A 78 3.27 -2.10 4.86
CA PHE A 78 2.78 -2.48 3.53
C PHE A 78 2.08 -1.37 2.76
N LEU A 79 1.39 -0.44 3.43
CA LEU A 79 0.55 0.56 2.72
C LEU A 79 1.34 1.35 1.68
N GLY A 80 0.68 1.60 0.56
CA GLY A 80 1.24 2.27 -0.59
C GLY A 80 1.61 1.31 -1.72
N ARG A 81 2.43 1.81 -2.64
CA ARG A 81 2.80 1.13 -3.88
C ARG A 81 4.18 0.50 -3.76
N TRP A 82 4.30 -0.71 -4.26
CA TRP A 82 5.54 -1.44 -4.40
C TRP A 82 5.71 -1.86 -5.84
N THR A 83 6.95 -1.87 -6.33
CA THR A 83 7.33 -2.54 -7.56
C THR A 83 7.96 -3.87 -7.24
N PHE A 84 7.87 -4.83 -8.17
CA PHE A 84 8.50 -6.11 -7.99
C PHE A 84 8.96 -6.74 -9.30
N GLU A 85 9.90 -7.66 -9.13
CA GLU A 85 10.40 -8.54 -10.17
C GLU A 85 10.52 -9.96 -9.62
N TRP A 86 10.19 -10.93 -10.46
CA TRP A 86 10.20 -12.35 -10.12
C TRP A 86 10.62 -13.19 -11.33
N GLU A 87 11.67 -13.97 -11.17
CA GLU A 87 12.02 -15.04 -12.11
C GLU A 87 11.23 -16.30 -11.76
N ALA A 88 10.17 -16.57 -12.53
CA ALA A 88 9.30 -17.71 -12.33
C ALA A 88 9.77 -18.91 -13.19
N PRO A 89 9.83 -20.12 -12.63
CA PRO A 89 10.07 -21.32 -13.44
C PRO A 89 8.81 -21.72 -14.22
N GLU A 90 9.00 -22.59 -15.20
CA GLU A 90 7.90 -23.25 -15.90
C GLU A 90 7.07 -24.07 -14.91
N GLY A 91 5.74 -24.02 -15.02
CA GLY A 91 4.89 -24.94 -14.27
C GLY A 91 3.39 -24.63 -14.31
N VAL A 92 2.66 -25.20 -13.35
CA VAL A 92 1.19 -25.16 -13.39
C VAL A 92 0.59 -23.74 -13.34
N LEU A 93 1.32 -22.79 -12.73
CA LEU A 93 0.93 -21.39 -12.61
C LEU A 93 1.21 -20.55 -13.87
N GLY A 94 1.94 -21.09 -14.85
CA GLY A 94 2.26 -20.40 -16.10
C GLY A 94 3.66 -20.70 -16.64
N PRO A 95 3.99 -20.12 -17.80
CA PRO A 95 5.28 -20.30 -18.47
C PRO A 95 6.46 -19.71 -17.69
N ALA A 96 7.65 -20.26 -17.92
CA ALA A 96 8.90 -19.73 -17.37
C ALA A 96 9.24 -18.32 -17.86
N GLY A 97 9.82 -17.51 -16.99
CA GLY A 97 10.46 -16.24 -17.33
C GLY A 97 10.17 -15.13 -16.31
N THR A 98 10.58 -13.92 -16.68
CA THR A 98 10.50 -12.76 -15.81
C THR A 98 9.07 -12.20 -15.74
N ILE A 99 8.56 -12.05 -14.51
CA ILE A 99 7.33 -11.34 -14.20
C ILE A 99 7.70 -10.04 -13.50
N LYS A 100 7.27 -8.90 -14.05
CA LYS A 100 7.48 -7.58 -13.43
C LYS A 100 6.16 -6.86 -13.27
N GLY A 101 6.06 -6.07 -12.20
CA GLY A 101 4.85 -5.32 -11.97
C GLY A 101 4.87 -4.49 -10.70
N SER A 102 3.68 -4.26 -10.19
CA SER A 102 3.46 -3.49 -8.98
C SER A 102 2.32 -4.07 -8.17
N ILE A 103 2.38 -3.87 -6.85
CA ILE A 103 1.30 -4.14 -5.93
C ILE A 103 0.99 -2.86 -5.15
N VAL A 104 -0.29 -2.56 -4.96
CA VAL A 104 -0.74 -1.42 -4.15
C VAL A 104 -1.55 -1.96 -2.99
N TYR A 105 -1.09 -1.70 -1.77
CA TYR A 105 -1.81 -2.02 -0.54
C TYR A 105 -2.58 -0.80 -0.07
N LYS A 106 -3.84 -1.02 0.31
CA LYS A 106 -4.73 0.00 0.88
C LYS A 106 -5.44 -0.54 2.11
N ARG A 107 -5.87 0.38 2.95
CA ARG A 107 -6.80 0.11 4.04
C ARG A 107 -8.22 0.04 3.47
N VAL A 108 -9.03 -0.87 3.98
CA VAL A 108 -10.45 -0.98 3.54
C VAL A 108 -11.33 0.04 4.26
N ASP A 109 -10.99 0.38 5.52
CA ASP A 109 -11.70 1.38 6.32
C ASP A 109 -10.76 2.49 6.81
N ASP A 110 -11.29 3.69 7.04
CA ASP A 110 -10.52 4.79 7.63
C ASP A 110 -10.46 4.70 9.17
N ALA A 111 -11.17 3.73 9.76
CA ALA A 111 -11.44 3.65 11.21
C ALA A 111 -10.46 2.76 12.00
N GLY A 112 -9.29 2.43 11.43
CA GLY A 112 -8.29 1.64 12.15
C GLY A 112 -8.60 0.14 12.26
N GLY A 113 -9.51 -0.38 11.42
CA GLY A 113 -9.88 -1.79 11.41
C GLY A 113 -8.77 -2.74 10.93
N PRO A 114 -8.96 -4.06 11.05
CA PRO A 114 -7.93 -5.06 10.75
C PRO A 114 -7.85 -5.41 9.25
N PHE A 115 -8.60 -4.73 8.39
CA PHE A 115 -8.82 -5.14 7.00
C PHE A 115 -8.09 -4.25 5.99
N TYR A 116 -7.47 -4.91 5.02
CA TYR A 116 -6.68 -4.32 3.96
C TYR A 116 -7.04 -4.98 2.63
N GLU A 117 -6.73 -4.29 1.56
CA GLU A 117 -6.78 -4.83 0.21
C GLU A 117 -5.43 -4.64 -0.48
N ALA A 118 -5.12 -5.53 -1.42
CA ALA A 118 -4.00 -5.35 -2.32
C ALA A 118 -4.41 -5.64 -3.76
N VAL A 119 -3.93 -4.81 -4.69
CA VAL A 119 -4.10 -5.04 -6.12
C VAL A 119 -2.73 -5.09 -6.77
N THR A 120 -2.44 -6.24 -7.40
CA THR A 120 -1.25 -6.45 -8.22
C THR A 120 -1.60 -6.27 -9.69
N THR A 121 -0.76 -5.52 -10.41
CA THR A 121 -0.75 -5.47 -11.87
C THR A 121 0.66 -5.79 -12.35
N ALA A 122 0.77 -6.78 -13.23
CA ALA A 122 2.05 -7.27 -13.71
C ALA A 122 1.95 -7.78 -15.15
N THR A 123 3.11 -7.96 -15.77
CA THR A 123 3.25 -8.63 -17.06
C THR A 123 4.26 -9.74 -16.91
N GLY A 124 3.91 -10.92 -17.42
CA GLY A 124 4.80 -12.06 -17.51
C GLY A 124 4.79 -12.68 -18.91
N PRO A 125 5.48 -13.81 -19.10
CA PRO A 125 5.57 -14.49 -20.40
C PRO A 125 4.21 -15.00 -20.91
N GLY A 126 3.25 -15.24 -20.01
CA GLY A 126 1.87 -15.61 -20.35
C GLY A 126 0.93 -14.43 -20.60
N GLY A 127 1.44 -13.19 -20.62
CA GLY A 127 0.66 -11.96 -20.80
C GLY A 127 0.39 -11.19 -19.49
N PRO A 128 -0.60 -10.27 -19.50
CA PRO A 128 -0.96 -9.48 -18.33
C PRO A 128 -1.53 -10.32 -17.18
N ILE A 129 -1.15 -9.96 -15.95
CA ILE A 129 -1.58 -10.60 -14.71
C ILE A 129 -2.18 -9.54 -13.78
N THR A 130 -3.37 -9.81 -13.26
CA THR A 130 -3.97 -9.03 -12.17
C THR A 130 -4.27 -9.95 -11.01
N ILE A 131 -3.89 -9.54 -9.79
CA ILE A 131 -4.19 -10.27 -8.56
C ILE A 131 -4.89 -9.31 -7.61
N LYS A 132 -6.00 -9.77 -7.02
CA LYS A 132 -6.71 -9.05 -5.97
C LYS A 132 -6.58 -9.83 -4.67
N GLU A 133 -6.21 -9.15 -3.60
CA GLU A 133 -6.10 -9.71 -2.26
C GLU A 133 -7.03 -8.95 -1.31
N SER A 134 -7.83 -9.68 -0.54
CA SER A 134 -8.45 -9.17 0.70
C SER A 134 -7.66 -9.73 1.87
N ILE A 135 -7.26 -8.89 2.81
CA ILE A 135 -6.30 -9.22 3.85
C ILE A 135 -6.88 -8.82 5.21
N ALA A 136 -6.77 -9.72 6.19
CA ALA A 136 -7.08 -9.45 7.58
C ALA A 136 -5.81 -9.60 8.41
N TYR A 137 -5.44 -8.58 9.19
CA TYR A 137 -4.33 -8.65 10.13
C TYR A 137 -4.81 -8.38 11.55
N ARG A 138 -4.60 -9.35 12.44
CA ARG A 138 -4.90 -9.23 13.87
C ARG A 138 -3.60 -9.05 14.64
N LYS A 139 -3.42 -7.86 15.21
CA LYS A 139 -2.22 -7.47 15.94
C LYS A 139 -1.99 -8.30 17.21
N GLU A 140 -3.03 -8.49 18.02
CA GLU A 140 -2.96 -9.21 19.30
C GLU A 140 -2.67 -10.70 19.09
N GLY A 141 -3.26 -11.27 18.04
CA GLY A 141 -3.07 -12.67 17.68
C GLY A 141 -1.83 -12.93 16.81
N LYS A 142 -1.05 -11.89 16.47
CA LYS A 142 0.08 -11.96 15.54
C LYS A 142 -0.21 -12.86 14.33
N THR A 143 -1.35 -12.63 13.68
CA THR A 143 -1.83 -13.51 12.60
C THR A 143 -2.33 -12.67 11.44
N ALA A 144 -1.96 -13.07 10.23
CA ALA A 144 -2.47 -12.52 8.99
C ALA A 144 -3.20 -13.60 8.19
N ALA A 145 -4.34 -13.26 7.60
CA ALA A 145 -5.07 -14.10 6.66
C ALA A 145 -5.32 -13.32 5.38
N ARG A 146 -5.34 -14.01 4.24
CA ARG A 146 -5.64 -13.38 2.96
C ARG A 146 -6.42 -14.29 2.02
N TRP A 147 -7.23 -13.66 1.19
CA TRP A 147 -8.00 -14.26 0.10
C TRP A 147 -7.48 -13.71 -1.21
N ILE A 148 -7.01 -14.58 -2.09
CA ILE A 148 -6.34 -14.21 -3.33
C ILE A 148 -7.23 -14.63 -4.50
N THR A 149 -7.41 -13.73 -5.48
CA THR A 149 -8.00 -14.03 -6.78
C THR A 149 -7.05 -13.58 -7.88
N ASP A 150 -6.67 -14.50 -8.76
CA ASP A 150 -5.71 -14.28 -9.83
C ASP A 150 -6.41 -14.35 -11.20
N SER A 151 -6.10 -13.39 -12.09
CA SER A 151 -6.68 -13.31 -13.44
C SER A 151 -6.36 -14.51 -14.32
N ARG A 152 -5.41 -15.36 -13.92
CA ARG A 152 -5.12 -16.66 -14.56
C ARG A 152 -6.15 -17.75 -14.22
N GLY A 153 -7.23 -17.41 -13.52
CA GLY A 153 -8.42 -18.25 -13.38
C GLY A 153 -8.45 -19.10 -12.11
N TYR A 154 -7.80 -18.66 -11.03
CA TYR A 154 -7.82 -19.37 -9.75
C TYR A 154 -7.87 -18.42 -8.55
N SER A 155 -8.42 -18.93 -7.45
CA SER A 155 -8.51 -18.25 -6.17
C SER A 155 -8.21 -19.21 -5.03
N TYR A 156 -7.63 -18.69 -3.94
CA TYR A 156 -7.28 -19.48 -2.77
C TYR A 156 -7.16 -18.61 -1.52
N GLN A 157 -7.09 -19.25 -0.36
CA GLN A 157 -6.94 -18.60 0.93
C GLN A 157 -5.59 -18.96 1.53
N GLN A 158 -5.02 -18.05 2.31
CA GLN A 158 -3.83 -18.34 3.11
C GLN A 158 -3.92 -17.74 4.51
N ILE A 159 -3.20 -18.37 5.44
CA ILE A 159 -3.02 -17.87 6.80
C ILE A 159 -1.55 -17.96 7.19
N ALA A 160 -1.05 -16.98 7.94
CA ALA A 160 0.31 -16.92 8.46
C ALA A 160 0.33 -16.43 9.90
N PRO A 161 1.10 -17.07 10.80
CA PRO A 161 1.59 -16.36 11.97
C PRO A 161 2.58 -15.27 11.54
N VAL A 162 2.60 -14.17 12.29
CA VAL A 162 3.54 -13.07 12.13
C VAL A 162 4.64 -13.24 13.17
N GLY A 163 5.81 -13.67 12.70
CA GLY A 163 7.01 -13.79 13.52
C GLY A 163 7.87 -12.53 13.40
N GLY A 164 8.75 -12.32 14.38
CA GLY A 164 9.79 -11.32 14.28
C GLY A 164 10.84 -11.46 15.38
N ASP A 165 11.82 -10.57 15.37
CA ASP A 165 12.88 -10.52 16.37
C ASP A 165 13.02 -9.13 17.00
N LEU A 166 13.93 -9.01 17.97
CA LEU A 166 14.19 -7.74 18.65
C LEU A 166 14.89 -6.70 17.74
N GLY A 167 15.43 -7.14 16.60
CA GLY A 167 16.01 -6.28 15.56
C GLY A 167 14.98 -5.71 14.59
N GLY A 168 13.70 -6.09 14.74
CA GLY A 168 12.59 -5.61 13.91
C GLY A 168 12.52 -6.25 12.54
N TYR A 169 13.16 -7.40 12.36
CA TYR A 169 12.87 -8.24 11.22
C TYR A 169 11.56 -8.96 11.47
N PHE A 170 10.68 -8.95 10.47
CA PHE A 170 9.41 -9.68 10.52
C PHE A 170 9.33 -10.70 9.40
N ASN A 171 8.64 -11.81 9.67
CA ASN A 171 8.41 -12.88 8.71
C ASN A 171 6.96 -13.33 8.76
N LEU A 172 6.37 -13.57 7.59
CA LEU A 172 5.04 -14.15 7.44
C LEU A 172 5.17 -15.40 6.57
N TYR A 173 4.93 -16.57 7.17
CA TYR A 173 4.93 -17.85 6.48
C TYR A 173 3.48 -18.26 6.21
N TYR A 174 2.98 -17.87 5.05
CA TYR A 174 1.63 -18.19 4.61
C TYR A 174 1.52 -19.64 4.15
N GLU A 175 0.54 -20.32 4.72
CA GLU A 175 0.09 -21.65 4.33
C GLU A 175 -1.23 -21.53 3.55
N GLY A 176 -1.27 -22.10 2.36
CA GLY A 176 -2.45 -22.02 1.49
C GLY A 176 -3.36 -23.23 1.51
N SER A 177 -4.67 -22.92 1.48
CA SER A 177 -5.73 -23.88 1.20
C SER A 177 -5.58 -24.42 -0.23
N PRO A 178 -5.92 -25.71 -0.47
CA PRO A 178 -5.90 -26.27 -1.80
C PRO A 178 -6.94 -25.61 -2.71
N PHE A 179 -6.64 -25.54 -4.01
CA PHE A 179 -7.55 -25.10 -5.06
C PHE A 179 -7.32 -25.91 -6.35
N THR A 180 -8.30 -25.91 -7.25
CA THR A 180 -8.19 -26.62 -8.53
C THR A 180 -7.74 -25.68 -9.65
N LEU A 181 -6.75 -26.10 -10.43
CA LEU A 181 -6.31 -25.41 -11.65
C LEU A 181 -5.93 -26.43 -12.70
N LYS A 182 -6.50 -26.33 -13.91
CA LYS A 182 -6.21 -27.24 -15.04
C LYS A 182 -6.34 -28.72 -14.65
N GLY A 183 -7.37 -29.06 -13.86
CA GLY A 183 -7.63 -30.43 -13.39
C GLY A 183 -6.69 -30.95 -12.29
N LYS A 184 -5.83 -30.10 -11.72
CA LYS A 184 -4.88 -30.47 -10.66
C LYS A 184 -5.23 -29.78 -9.34
N THR A 185 -4.96 -30.45 -8.23
CA THR A 185 -5.09 -29.86 -6.89
C THR A 185 -3.80 -29.16 -6.53
N ILE A 186 -3.84 -27.84 -6.38
CA ILE A 186 -2.67 -26.99 -6.14
C ILE A 186 -2.71 -26.45 -4.72
N ARG A 187 -1.55 -26.42 -4.05
CA ARG A 187 -1.35 -25.68 -2.80
C ARG A 187 -0.16 -24.76 -2.94
N ILE A 188 -0.28 -23.52 -2.48
CA ILE A 188 0.77 -22.51 -2.53
C ILE A 188 1.14 -22.11 -1.11
N LYS A 189 2.44 -22.03 -0.81
CA LYS A 189 2.98 -21.35 0.37
C LYS A 189 3.77 -20.12 -0.05
N ASN A 190 3.73 -19.09 0.79
CA ASN A 190 4.53 -17.90 0.62
C ASN A 190 5.33 -17.61 1.89
N ALA A 191 6.62 -17.36 1.73
CA ALA A 191 7.48 -16.90 2.83
C ALA A 191 7.87 -15.45 2.57
N LEU A 192 7.15 -14.53 3.21
CA LEU A 192 7.48 -13.11 3.20
C LEU A 192 8.55 -12.84 4.26
N ARG A 193 9.69 -12.29 3.83
CA ARG A 193 10.77 -11.83 4.70
C ARG A 193 10.91 -10.33 4.56
N LEU A 194 10.61 -9.62 5.64
CA LEU A 194 10.57 -8.16 5.69
C LEU A 194 11.91 -7.69 6.23
N THR A 195 12.88 -7.53 5.33
CA THR A 195 14.31 -7.35 5.68
C THR A 195 14.72 -5.89 5.80
N SER A 196 13.88 -4.96 5.37
CA SER A 196 14.08 -3.52 5.57
C SER A 196 12.75 -2.79 5.44
N PRO A 197 12.64 -1.52 5.88
CA PRO A 197 11.40 -0.75 5.76
C PRO A 197 10.90 -0.56 4.32
N LEU A 198 11.79 -0.64 3.32
CA LEU A 198 11.47 -0.39 1.92
C LEU A 198 11.60 -1.62 1.01
N ARG A 199 11.94 -2.79 1.55
CA ARG A 199 12.14 -4.02 0.76
C ARG A 199 11.69 -5.25 1.52
N TYR A 200 10.99 -6.12 0.80
CA TYR A 200 10.73 -7.48 1.25
C TYR A 200 10.91 -8.48 0.12
N ARG A 201 11.08 -9.75 0.50
CA ARG A 201 11.15 -10.88 -0.44
C ARG A 201 9.98 -11.80 -0.18
N ASN A 202 9.33 -12.28 -1.23
CA ASN A 202 8.30 -13.32 -1.16
C ASN A 202 8.81 -14.57 -1.89
N ALA A 203 9.20 -15.60 -1.14
CA ALA A 203 9.52 -16.90 -1.73
C ALA A 203 8.24 -17.72 -1.93
N VAL A 204 8.06 -18.27 -3.13
CA VAL A 204 6.87 -19.04 -3.50
C VAL A 204 7.24 -20.52 -3.57
N THR A 205 6.43 -21.38 -2.97
CA THR A 205 6.54 -22.83 -3.18
C THR A 205 5.18 -23.42 -3.49
N VAL A 206 5.15 -24.44 -4.34
CA VAL A 206 3.91 -25.02 -4.85
C VAL A 206 3.95 -26.54 -4.69
N SER A 207 2.84 -27.10 -4.24
CA SER A 207 2.57 -28.54 -4.24
C SER A 207 1.46 -28.83 -5.25
N ILE A 208 1.61 -29.93 -5.98
CA ILE A 208 0.68 -30.41 -7.01
C ILE A 208 0.20 -31.79 -6.62
N ASP A 209 -1.11 -32.00 -6.62
CA ASP A 209 -1.80 -33.27 -6.34
C ASP A 209 -1.35 -33.93 -5.01
N GLY A 210 -1.06 -33.10 -4.00
CA GLY A 210 -0.58 -33.55 -2.68
C GLY A 210 0.89 -33.93 -2.61
N GLY A 211 1.64 -33.76 -3.70
CA GLY A 211 3.09 -33.99 -3.75
C GLY A 211 3.92 -32.99 -2.91
N PRO A 212 5.26 -33.13 -2.90
CA PRO A 212 6.13 -32.22 -2.16
C PRO A 212 6.03 -30.78 -2.67
N PHE A 213 6.30 -29.82 -1.79
CA PHE A 213 6.41 -28.42 -2.18
C PHE A 213 7.73 -28.18 -2.91
N VAL A 214 7.64 -27.67 -4.15
CA VAL A 214 8.80 -27.30 -4.96
C VAL A 214 8.96 -25.78 -5.00
N ASN A 215 10.19 -25.32 -5.18
CA ASN A 215 10.54 -23.90 -5.18
C ASN A 215 10.15 -23.23 -6.51
N TYR A 216 9.36 -22.16 -6.43
CA TYR A 216 8.92 -21.34 -7.56
C TYR A 216 9.68 -20.02 -7.67
N GLY A 217 10.82 -19.91 -7.00
CA GLY A 217 11.64 -18.71 -6.97
C GLY A 217 11.19 -17.72 -5.90
N SER A 218 11.64 -16.48 -6.04
CA SER A 218 11.25 -15.41 -5.13
C SER A 218 11.06 -14.10 -5.85
N ALA A 219 9.95 -13.45 -5.56
CA ALA A 219 9.69 -12.09 -5.96
C ALA A 219 10.39 -11.12 -4.99
N TRP A 220 11.04 -10.10 -5.55
CA TRP A 220 11.71 -9.03 -4.82
C TRP A 220 10.89 -7.76 -4.93
N PHE A 221 10.50 -7.18 -3.79
CA PHE A 221 9.65 -6.00 -3.74
C PHE A 221 10.41 -4.79 -3.21
N GLU A 222 10.19 -3.64 -3.83
CA GLU A 222 10.74 -2.34 -3.43
C GLU A 222 9.62 -1.30 -3.32
N LYS A 223 9.57 -0.59 -2.19
CA LYS A 223 8.53 0.39 -1.89
C LYS A 223 8.79 1.66 -2.69
N ASN A 224 7.77 2.18 -3.36
CA ASN A 224 7.87 3.45 -4.05
C ASN A 224 7.76 4.58 -3.02
N VAL A 225 8.88 5.22 -2.72
CA VAL A 225 8.93 6.43 -1.88
C VAL A 225 9.01 7.67 -2.76
N SER A 226 8.20 8.68 -2.47
CA SER A 226 8.28 10.00 -3.10
C SER A 226 9.70 10.55 -2.92
N GLY A 227 10.44 10.76 -4.02
CA GLY A 227 11.84 11.24 -4.00
C GLY A 227 12.88 10.21 -4.45
N SER A 228 12.51 8.95 -4.67
CA SER A 228 13.40 7.96 -5.29
C SER A 228 13.23 7.96 -6.82
N THR A 229 13.80 8.95 -7.48
CA THR A 229 14.08 8.85 -8.92
C THR A 229 15.29 7.91 -9.08
N ARG A 230 15.13 6.81 -9.82
CA ARG A 230 16.27 6.05 -10.32
C ARG A 230 17.05 6.88 -11.33
#